data_AF-A0A8J2YD29-F1
#
_entry.id   AF-A0A8J2YD29-F1
#
_cell.length_a   1.000
_cell.length_b   1.000
_cell.length_c   1.000
_cell.angle_alpha   90.00
_cell.angle_beta   90.00
_cell.angle_gamma   90.00
#
_symmetry.space_group_name_H-M   'P 1'
#
loop_
_entity.id
_entity.type
_entity.pdbx_description
1 polymer ?
#
loop_
_entity_poly.entity_id
_entity_poly.type
_entity_poly.pdbx_seq_one_letter_code
_entity_poly.pdbx_strand_id
1 'polypeptide(L)'
;MAVTMSLPQYLIGIPLFAFMGFGISFILNMILKTTWLPVVLYAGVLAYFFVTMGELKNGDYLMLFTGMFGIALGGWTIHTLRVKGYRMF
;
A
#
# COMPACT_ATOMS: atom_id res chain seq x y z
N MET A 1 4.94 28.00 -3.83
CA MET A 1 3.47 27.89 -3.87
C MET A 1 3.10 26.49 -3.44
N ALA A 2 2.54 26.31 -2.24
CA ALA A 2 2.09 24.98 -1.81
C ALA A 2 0.95 24.55 -2.73
N VAL A 3 1.20 23.55 -3.58
CA VAL A 3 0.16 22.97 -4.43
C VAL A 3 -0.75 22.16 -3.51
N THR A 4 -1.82 22.78 -3.03
CA THR A 4 -2.91 22.09 -2.33
C THR A 4 -3.65 21.24 -3.36
N MET A 5 -3.78 19.93 -3.13
CA MET A 5 -4.49 19.07 -4.08
C MET A 5 -5.96 19.49 -4.14
N SER A 6 -6.54 19.44 -5.34
CA SER A 6 -7.94 19.79 -5.52
C SER A 6 -8.84 18.72 -4.89
N LEU A 7 -10.02 19.11 -4.42
CA LEU A 7 -10.99 18.19 -3.81
C LEU A 7 -11.27 16.93 -4.67
N PRO A 8 -11.44 17.02 -6.01
CA PRO A 8 -11.62 15.83 -6.85
C PRO A 8 -10.43 14.86 -6.80
N GLN A 9 -9.21 15.37 -6.64
CA GLN A 9 -8.01 14.56 -6.61
C GLN A 9 -7.95 13.68 -5.35
N TYR A 10 -8.38 14.19 -4.20
CA TYR A 10 -8.50 13.38 -2.98
C TYR A 10 -9.61 12.34 -3.11
N LEU A 11 -10.77 12.72 -3.66
CA LEU A 11 -11.92 11.83 -3.84
C LEU A 11 -11.59 10.60 -4.71
N ILE A 12 -10.79 10.79 -5.76
CA ILE A 12 -10.38 9.69 -6.65
C ILE A 12 -9.13 8.99 -6.12
N GLY A 13 -8.15 9.75 -5.63
CA GLY A 13 -6.85 9.23 -5.21
C GLY A 13 -6.93 8.31 -4.00
N ILE A 14 -7.76 8.64 -3.00
CA ILE A 14 -7.85 7.82 -1.77
C ILE A 14 -8.32 6.39 -2.09
N PRO A 15 -9.47 6.17 -2.76
CA PRO A 15 -9.89 4.83 -3.16
C PRO A 15 -8.86 4.15 -4.06
N LEU A 16 -8.31 4.87 -5.04
CA LEU A 16 -7.37 4.30 -6.01
C LEU A 16 -6.10 3.77 -5.35
N PHE A 17 -5.46 4.55 -4.49
CA PHE A 17 -4.26 4.11 -3.76
C PHE A 17 -4.56 2.95 -2.80
N ALA A 18 -5.72 2.96 -2.13
CA ALA A 18 -6.13 1.86 -1.27
C ALA A 18 -6.34 0.55 -2.05
N PHE A 19 -7.09 0.60 -3.16
CA PHE A 19 -7.33 -0.57 -4.02
C PHE A 19 -6.06 -1.06 -4.71
N MET A 20 -5.20 -0.17 -5.19
CA MET A 20 -3.93 -0.55 -5.79
C MET A 20 -3.00 -1.20 -4.77
N GLY A 21 -2.84 -0.63 -3.58
CA GLY A 21 -2.03 -1.22 -2.52
C GLY A 21 -2.54 -2.61 -2.11
N PHE A 22 -3.86 -2.75 -1.97
CA PHE A 22 -4.50 -4.04 -1.75
C PHE A 22 -4.19 -5.03 -2.88
N GLY A 23 -4.44 -4.67 -4.14
CA GLY A 23 -4.21 -5.54 -5.29
C GLY A 23 -2.76 -5.98 -5.46
N ILE A 24 -1.80 -5.05 -5.30
CA ILE A 24 -0.36 -5.33 -5.37
C ILE A 24 0.04 -6.37 -4.33
N SER A 25 -0.55 -6.32 -3.13
CA SER A 25 -0.27 -7.29 -2.07
C SER A 25 -0.67 -8.71 -2.46
N PHE A 26 -1.81 -8.87 -3.15
CA PHE A 26 -2.23 -10.16 -3.69
C PHE A 26 -1.28 -10.65 -4.79
N ILE A 27 -0.93 -9.81 -5.75
CA ILE A 27 -0.06 -10.17 -6.87
C ILE A 27 1.32 -10.61 -6.36
N LEU A 28 1.94 -9.81 -5.49
CA LEU A 28 3.26 -10.13 -4.92
C LEU A 28 3.24 -11.44 -4.14
N ASN A 29 2.19 -11.65 -3.35
CA ASN A 29 2.03 -12.89 -2.60
C ASN A 29 1.80 -14.12 -3.50
N MET A 30 1.12 -13.96 -4.65
CA MET A 30 0.93 -15.03 -5.62
C MET A 30 2.24 -15.44 -6.29
N ILE A 31 3.16 -14.50 -6.55
CA ILE A 31 4.47 -14.79 -7.16
C ILE A 31 5.46 -15.36 -6.14
N LEU A 32 5.63 -14.67 -5.01
CA LEU A 32 6.72 -14.95 -4.06
C LEU A 32 6.30 -15.87 -2.90
N LYS A 33 5.04 -16.33 -2.89
CA LYS A 33 4.42 -17.21 -1.88
C LYS A 33 4.72 -16.81 -0.42
N THR A 34 4.97 -15.54 -0.15
CA THR A 34 5.28 -15.01 1.19
C THR A 34 4.25 -13.95 1.62
N THR A 35 3.53 -14.19 2.72
CA THR A 35 2.40 -13.37 3.17
C THR A 35 2.78 -11.92 3.49
N TRP A 36 3.85 -11.73 4.26
CA TRP A 36 4.19 -10.43 4.86
C TRP A 36 5.20 -9.63 4.03
N LEU A 37 5.75 -10.23 2.98
CA LEU A 37 6.75 -9.61 2.12
C LEU A 37 6.25 -8.31 1.44
N PRO A 38 5.00 -8.20 0.94
CA PRO A 38 4.50 -6.95 0.38
C PRO A 38 4.50 -5.79 1.39
N VAL A 39 4.14 -6.08 2.64
CA VAL A 39 4.09 -5.10 3.73
C VAL A 39 5.51 -4.64 4.08
N VAL A 40 6.45 -5.57 4.23
CA VAL A 40 7.85 -5.25 4.55
C VAL A 40 8.51 -4.46 3.42
N LEU A 41 8.30 -4.85 2.16
CA LEU A 41 8.84 -4.12 1.01
C LEU A 41 8.32 -2.68 0.97
N TYR A 42 7.01 -2.50 1.14
CA TYR A 42 6.42 -1.17 1.13
C TYR A 42 6.92 -0.30 2.29
N ALA A 43 7.01 -0.86 3.50
CA ALA A 43 7.57 -0.16 4.66
C ALA A 43 9.04 0.23 4.44
N GLY A 44 9.85 -0.66 3.81
CA GLY A 44 11.24 -0.36 3.46
C GLY A 44 11.37 0.77 2.46
N VAL A 45 10.51 0.80 1.42
CA VAL A 45 10.45 1.90 0.45
C VAL A 45 10.06 3.20 1.14
N LEU A 46 9.05 3.20 2.00
CA LEU A 46 8.66 4.39 2.78
C LEU A 46 9.82 4.90 3.62
N ALA A 47 10.49 4.02 4.39
CA ALA A 47 11.63 4.41 5.23
C ALA A 47 12.75 5.04 4.40
N TYR A 48 13.08 4.46 3.23
CA TYR A 48 14.05 5.02 2.30
C TYR A 48 13.67 6.43 1.82
N PHE A 49 12.40 6.64 1.47
CA PHE A 49 11.90 7.96 1.08
C PHE A 49 11.98 8.99 2.20
N PHE A 50 11.60 8.62 3.43
CA PHE A 50 11.66 9.50 4.60
C PHE A 50 13.09 9.92 4.94
N VAL A 51 14.05 9.01 4.83
CA VAL A 51 15.47 9.30 5.13
C VAL A 51 16.13 10.12 4.02
N THR A 52 15.78 9.89 2.75
CA THR A 52 16.49 10.48 1.61
C THR A 52 15.88 11.80 1.13
N MET A 53 14.54 11.90 1.09
CA MET A 53 13.86 12.98 0.36
C MET A 53 13.24 14.05 1.23
N GLY A 54 12.93 13.79 2.51
CA GLY A 54 12.58 14.77 3.58
C GLY A 54 11.36 15.68 3.37
N GLU A 55 11.13 16.20 2.17
CA GLU A 55 10.10 17.15 1.79
C GLU A 55 9.08 16.47 0.86
N LEU A 56 8.07 15.84 1.44
CA LEU A 56 6.88 15.44 0.69
C LEU A 56 5.87 16.58 0.76
N LYS A 57 5.09 16.78 -0.30
CA LYS A 57 3.98 17.73 -0.25
C LYS A 57 2.92 17.18 0.72
N ASN A 58 2.22 18.05 1.44
CA ASN A 58 1.22 17.66 2.43
C ASN A 58 0.18 16.64 1.91
N GLY A 59 -0.14 16.68 0.61
CA GLY A 59 -1.07 15.73 -0.02
C GLY A 59 -0.49 14.32 -0.25
N ASP A 60 0.82 14.19 -0.40
CA ASP A 60 1.48 12.93 -0.74
C ASP A 60 1.52 11.99 0.48
N TYR A 61 1.66 12.54 1.69
CA TYR A 61 1.59 11.76 2.92
C TYR A 61 0.29 10.97 3.01
N LEU A 62 -0.85 11.61 2.72
CA LEU A 62 -2.16 10.96 2.79
C LEU A 62 -2.23 9.75 1.86
N MET A 63 -1.73 9.88 0.62
CA MET A 63 -1.72 8.79 -0.37
C MET A 63 -0.80 7.64 0.01
N LEU A 64 0.34 7.95 0.64
CA LEU A 64 1.26 6.94 1.14
C LEU A 64 0.65 6.15 2.31
N PHE A 65 -0.02 6.82 3.24
CA PHE A 65 -0.72 6.15 4.34
C PHE A 65 -1.90 5.29 3.86
N THR A 66 -2.69 5.78 2.90
CA THR A 66 -3.81 4.98 2.35
C THR A 66 -3.30 3.75 1.58
N GLY A 67 -2.21 3.90 0.82
CA GLY A 67 -1.53 2.78 0.17
C GLY A 67 -1.01 1.75 1.17
N MET A 68 -0.37 2.20 2.25
CA MET A 68 0.10 1.33 3.34
C MET A 68 -1.04 0.52 3.95
N PHE A 69 -2.17 1.18 4.20
CA PHE A 69 -3.35 0.55 4.76
C PHE A 69 -3.92 -0.52 3.82
N GLY A 70 -4.03 -0.22 2.52
CA GLY A 70 -4.42 -1.19 1.50
C GLY A 70 -3.51 -2.41 1.48
N ILE A 71 -2.19 -2.20 1.58
CA ILE A 71 -1.19 -3.28 1.59
C ILE A 71 -1.30 -4.16 2.83
N ALA A 72 -1.44 -3.54 4.02
CA ALA A 72 -1.61 -4.25 5.28
C ALA A 72 -2.89 -5.11 5.28
N LEU A 73 -4.01 -4.57 4.80
CA LEU A 73 -5.27 -5.32 4.64
C LEU A 73 -5.13 -6.48 3.65
N GLY A 74 -4.42 -6.28 2.55
CA GLY A 74 -4.13 -7.35 1.60
C GLY A 74 -3.32 -8.47 2.25
N GLY A 75 -2.24 -8.13 2.96
CA GLY A 75 -1.42 -9.07 3.73
C GLY A 75 -2.23 -9.85 4.77
N TRP A 76 -3.11 -9.18 5.51
CA TRP A 76 -3.99 -9.84 6.49
C TRP A 76 -5.02 -10.76 5.84
N THR A 77 -5.58 -10.36 4.70
CA THR A 77 -6.54 -11.18 3.94
C THR A 77 -5.87 -12.44 3.41
N ILE A 78 -4.66 -12.32 2.87
CA ILE A 78 -3.83 -13.46 2.46
C ILE A 78 -3.54 -14.37 3.65
N HIS A 79 -3.09 -13.83 4.78
CA HIS A 79 -2.83 -14.63 5.97
C HIS A 79 -4.05 -15.48 6.34
N THR A 80 -5.22 -14.85 6.35
CA THR A 80 -6.50 -15.50 6.66
C THR A 80 -6.85 -16.59 5.65
N LEU A 81 -6.65 -16.34 4.35
CA LEU A 81 -6.90 -17.32 3.30
C LEU A 81 -5.97 -18.54 3.40
N ARG A 82 -4.70 -18.36 3.79
CA ARG A 82 -3.75 -19.46 4.04
C ARG A 82 -4.19 -20.34 5.20
N VAL A 83 -4.54 -19.71 6.33
CA VAL A 83 -5.00 -20.45 7.52
C VAL A 83 -6.28 -21.24 7.23
N LYS A 84 -7.14 -20.73 6.34
CA LYS A 84 -8.36 -21.42 5.88
C LYS A 84 -8.12 -22.50 4.81
N GLY A 85 -6.87 -22.75 4.41
CA GLY A 85 -6.54 -23.79 3.44
C GLY A 85 -6.98 -23.47 2.01
N TYR A 86 -7.26 -22.20 1.68
CA TYR A 86 -7.54 -21.83 0.29
C TYR A 86 -6.30 -22.06 -0.55
N ARG A 87 -6.48 -22.76 -1.67
CA ARG A 87 -5.44 -22.91 -2.69
C ARG A 87 -5.27 -21.56 -3.38
N MET A 88 -4.36 -20.75 -2.84
CA MET A 88 -3.72 -19.68 -3.59
C MET A 88 -2.94 -20.39 -4.69
N PHE A 89 -3.22 -20.04 -5.95
CA PHE A 89 -2.68 -20.70 -7.15
C PHE A 89 -1.28 -21.34 -7.00
#